data_AF-A0A2G2K2C1-F1
#
_entry.id   AF-A0A2G2K2C1-F1
#
_cell.length_a   1.000
_cell.length_b   1.000
_cell.length_c   1.000
_cell.angle_alpha   90.00
_cell.angle_beta   90.00
_cell.angle_gamma   90.00
#
_symmetry.space_group_name_H-M   'P 1'
#
loop_
_entity.id
_entity.type
_entity.pdbx_description
1 polymer ?
#
loop_
_entity_poly.entity_id
_entity_poly.type
_entity_poly.pdbx_seq_one_letter_code
_entity_poly.pdbx_strand_id
1 'polypeptide(L)'
;MLVLPAHGRPFRGAHERLDAMIAEHNEGLDKLHDLCQEPKRAIDVFPVLFRSEINKSNLILATGESIAHLNYLLAQGCLQVERDNDGINWYHSVK
;
A
#
# COMPACT_ATOMS: atom_id res chain seq x y z
N MET A 1 -0.36 -13.55 -26.57
CA MET A 1 -1.54 -12.67 -26.44
C MET A 1 -1.09 -11.21 -26.47
N LEU A 2 -1.76 -10.34 -27.23
CA LEU A 2 -1.51 -8.88 -27.26
C LEU A 2 -2.48 -8.20 -26.28
N VAL A 3 -1.98 -7.31 -25.42
CA VAL A 3 -2.78 -6.55 -24.45
C VAL A 3 -2.93 -5.12 -24.92
N LEU A 4 -4.17 -4.60 -24.85
CA LEU A 4 -4.53 -3.22 -25.20
C LEU A 4 -4.97 -2.48 -23.90
N PRO A 5 -4.04 -1.82 -23.18
CA PRO A 5 -4.36 -1.19 -21.90
C PRO A 5 -5.08 0.16 -22.08
N ALA A 6 -5.85 0.57 -21.07
CA ALA A 6 -6.48 1.90 -21.03
C ALA A 6 -5.45 3.05 -20.97
N HIS A 7 -4.27 2.79 -20.39
CA HIS A 7 -3.16 3.74 -20.32
C HIS A 7 -1.85 3.07 -20.79
N GLY A 8 -1.05 3.80 -21.57
CA GLY A 8 0.22 3.33 -22.11
C GLY A 8 0.12 2.74 -23.53
N ARG A 9 1.16 2.01 -23.94
CA ARG A 9 1.24 1.39 -25.29
C ARG A 9 0.80 -0.08 -25.25
N PRO A 10 0.24 -0.62 -26.35
CA PRO A 10 0.03 -2.07 -26.50
C PRO A 10 1.30 -2.86 -26.21
N PHE A 11 1.15 -4.00 -25.53
CA PHE A 11 2.29 -4.84 -25.13
C PHE A 11 1.96 -6.34 -25.16
N ARG A 12 2.98 -7.18 -25.08
CA ARG A 12 2.88 -8.64 -24.94
C ARG A 12 3.52 -9.05 -23.60
N GLY A 13 3.14 -10.22 -23.06
CA GLY A 13 3.61 -10.67 -21.74
C GLY A 13 2.65 -10.28 -20.62
N ALA A 14 1.38 -10.69 -20.73
CA ALA A 14 0.36 -10.35 -19.73
C ALA A 14 0.68 -10.96 -18.35
N HIS A 15 1.04 -12.25 -18.33
CA HIS A 15 1.35 -12.97 -17.09
C HIS A 15 2.59 -12.39 -16.40
N GLU A 16 3.68 -12.19 -17.14
CA GLU A 16 4.90 -11.58 -16.61
C GLU A 16 4.64 -10.20 -15.98
N ARG A 17 3.76 -9.39 -16.59
CA ARG A 17 3.36 -8.10 -16.03
C ARG A 17 2.53 -8.26 -14.76
N LEU A 18 1.58 -9.22 -14.73
CA LEU A 18 0.79 -9.49 -13.53
C LEU A 18 1.67 -9.99 -12.38
N ASP A 19 2.62 -10.88 -12.67
CA ASP A 19 3.57 -11.41 -11.69
C ASP A 19 4.45 -10.28 -11.13
N ALA A 20 4.92 -9.37 -11.98
CA ALA A 20 5.67 -8.19 -11.55
C ALA A 20 4.82 -7.27 -10.66
N MET A 21 3.55 -7.04 -11.00
CA MET A 21 2.63 -6.23 -10.20
C MET A 21 2.36 -6.86 -8.83
N ILE A 22 2.17 -8.19 -8.77
CA ILE A 22 1.98 -8.92 -7.52
C ILE A 22 3.25 -8.82 -6.66
N ALA A 23 4.42 -9.03 -7.26
CA ALA A 23 5.70 -8.94 -6.56
C ALA A 23 5.93 -7.54 -5.96
N GLU A 24 5.61 -6.48 -6.70
CA GLU A 24 5.72 -5.10 -6.22
C GLU A 24 4.79 -4.83 -5.02
N HIS A 25 3.55 -5.32 -5.06
CA HIS A 25 2.63 -5.18 -3.91
C HIS A 25 3.12 -5.96 -2.70
N ASN A 26 3.62 -7.19 -2.89
CA ASN A 26 4.16 -7.99 -1.78
C ASN A 26 5.37 -7.30 -1.14
N GLU A 27 6.29 -6.75 -1.94
CA GLU A 27 7.43 -5.98 -1.42
C GLU A 27 6.97 -4.74 -0.61
N GLY A 28 5.92 -4.05 -1.08
CA GLY A 28 5.31 -2.94 -0.36
C GLY A 28 4.67 -3.38 0.97
N LEU A 29 3.97 -4.51 0.98
CA LEU A 29 3.34 -5.10 2.16
C LEU A 29 4.37 -5.50 3.22
N ASP A 30 5.46 -6.16 2.82
CA ASP A 30 6.54 -6.57 3.73
C ASP A 30 7.16 -5.35 4.43
N LYS A 31 7.51 -4.32 3.65
CA LYS A 31 8.08 -3.08 4.21
C LYS A 31 7.09 -2.33 5.09
N LEU A 32 5.81 -2.34 4.73
CA LEU A 32 4.75 -1.72 5.52
C LEU A 32 4.59 -2.42 6.87
N HIS A 33 4.60 -3.75 6.87
CA HIS A 33 4.55 -4.55 8.09
C HIS A 33 5.77 -4.29 8.99
N ASP A 34 6.96 -4.14 8.42
CA ASP A 34 8.15 -3.77 9.18
C ASP A 34 8.08 -2.34 9.73
N LEU A 35 7.53 -1.40 8.97
CA LEU A 35 7.34 -0.02 9.43
C LEU A 35 6.34 0.08 10.58
N CYS A 36 5.31 -0.78 10.58
CA CYS A 36 4.27 -0.86 11.59
C CYS A 36 4.70 -1.59 12.88
N GLN A 37 5.98 -1.99 13.02
CA GLN A 37 6.49 -2.46 14.33
C GLN A 37 6.33 -1.40 15.43
N GLU A 38 6.29 -0.11 15.03
CA GLU A 38 5.80 0.99 15.85
C GLU A 38 4.43 1.46 15.32
N PRO A 39 3.51 1.94 16.18
CA PRO A 39 2.23 2.48 15.72
C PRO A 39 2.39 3.61 14.68
N LYS A 40 1.75 3.46 13.52
CA LYS A 40 1.73 4.45 12.42
C LYS A 40 0.32 4.82 12.01
N ARG A 41 0.12 6.04 11.53
CA ARG A 41 -1.12 6.47 10.85
C ARG A 41 -1.02 6.20 9.36
N ALA A 42 -2.15 6.26 8.65
CA ALA A 42 -2.19 6.05 7.20
C ALA A 42 -1.31 7.04 6.41
N ILE A 43 -1.06 8.25 6.93
CA ILE A 43 -0.18 9.24 6.29
C ILE A 43 1.31 9.00 6.55
N ASP A 44 1.65 8.28 7.62
CA ASP A 44 3.04 8.06 8.02
C ASP A 44 3.71 6.97 7.16
N VAL A 45 2.91 6.18 6.44
CA VAL A 45 3.38 5.04 5.64
C VAL A 45 3.68 5.40 4.18
N PHE A 46 3.35 6.63 3.76
CA PHE A 46 3.58 7.07 2.37
C PHE A 46 5.02 6.89 1.88
N PRO A 47 6.07 7.21 2.66
CA PRO A 47 7.45 7.09 2.19
C PRO A 47 7.85 5.64 1.84
N VAL A 48 7.15 4.65 2.37
CA VAL A 48 7.42 3.23 2.11
C VAL A 48 6.71 2.75 0.85
N LEU A 49 5.49 3.22 0.61
CA LEU A 49 4.66 2.79 -0.52
C LEU A 49 4.92 3.61 -1.80
N PHE A 50 5.35 4.87 -1.65
CA PHE A 50 5.53 5.79 -2.77
C PHE A 50 6.98 6.24 -2.89
N ARG A 51 7.56 6.04 -4.07
CA ARG A 51 8.90 6.57 -4.41
C ARG A 51 8.89 8.07 -4.74
N SER A 52 7.71 8.63 -5.02
CA SER A 52 7.55 10.03 -5.43
C SER A 52 7.05 10.90 -4.28
N GLU A 53 7.39 12.19 -4.32
CA GLU A 53 6.93 13.15 -3.33
C GLU A 53 5.39 13.27 -3.36
N ILE A 54 4.77 13.13 -2.19
CA ILE A 54 3.33 13.30 -2.03
C ILE A 54 3.05 14.79 -1.83
N ASN A 55 2.25 15.34 -2.74
CA ASN A 55 1.78 16.72 -2.72
C ASN A 55 0.24 16.75 -2.69
N LYS A 56 -0.36 17.95 -2.66
CA LYS A 56 -1.81 18.09 -2.50
C LYS A 56 -2.63 17.43 -3.62
N SER A 57 -2.08 17.24 -4.83
CA SER A 57 -2.83 16.66 -5.95
C SER A 57 -2.87 15.13 -5.93
N ASN A 58 -1.85 14.46 -5.37
CA ASN A 58 -1.80 13.00 -5.27
C ASN A 58 -2.12 12.47 -3.86
N LEU A 59 -2.30 13.35 -2.87
CA LEU A 59 -2.56 12.99 -1.47
C LEU A 59 -3.77 12.05 -1.30
N ILE A 60 -4.88 12.31 -2.00
CA ILE A 60 -6.09 11.49 -1.88
C ILE A 60 -5.84 10.07 -2.37
N LEU A 61 -5.18 9.93 -3.53
CA LEU A 61 -4.85 8.63 -4.11
C LEU A 61 -3.87 7.87 -3.21
N ALA A 62 -2.82 8.55 -2.75
CA ALA A 62 -1.83 7.97 -1.85
C ALA A 62 -2.44 7.49 -0.52
N THR A 63 -3.37 8.28 0.03
CA THR A 63 -4.12 7.90 1.24
C THR A 63 -4.96 6.65 1.00
N GLY A 64 -5.69 6.60 -0.12
CA GLY A 64 -6.54 5.45 -0.47
C GLY A 64 -5.74 4.16 -0.64
N GLU A 65 -4.65 4.21 -1.39
CA GLU A 65 -3.75 3.06 -1.58
C GLU A 65 -3.09 2.62 -0.27
N SER A 66 -2.69 3.56 0.58
CA SER A 66 -2.11 3.24 1.89
C SER A 66 -3.11 2.53 2.80
N ILE A 67 -4.35 3.03 2.86
CA ILE A 67 -5.44 2.40 3.61
C ILE A 67 -5.75 1.00 3.04
N ALA A 68 -5.69 0.81 1.71
CA ALA A 68 -5.90 -0.49 1.10
C ALA A 68 -4.84 -1.52 1.56
N HIS A 69 -3.56 -1.15 1.57
CA HIS A 69 -2.49 -2.03 2.06
C HIS A 69 -2.63 -2.33 3.56
N LEU A 70 -2.92 -1.31 4.38
CA LEU A 70 -3.15 -1.50 5.81
C LEU A 70 -4.33 -2.44 6.08
N ASN A 71 -5.45 -2.25 5.38
CA ASN A 71 -6.61 -3.11 5.51
C ASN A 71 -6.34 -4.54 5.03
N TYR A 72 -5.52 -4.72 4.00
CA TYR A 72 -5.10 -6.05 3.57
C TYR A 72 -4.35 -6.77 4.70
N LEU A 73 -3.35 -6.13 5.31
CA LEU A 73 -2.60 -6.73 6.41
C LEU A 73 -3.45 -6.94 7.68
N LEU A 74 -4.40 -6.05 7.97
CA LEU A 74 -5.39 -6.25 9.03
C LEU A 74 -6.24 -7.51 8.76
N ALA A 75 -6.71 -7.69 7.53
CA ALA A 75 -7.50 -8.86 7.15
C ALA A 75 -6.70 -10.17 7.21
N GLN A 76 -5.37 -10.11 6.99
CA GLN A 76 -4.46 -11.24 7.18
C GLN A 76 -4.11 -11.49 8.67
N GLY A 77 -4.50 -10.60 9.58
CA GLY A 77 -4.14 -10.69 11.00
C GLY A 77 -2.68 -10.31 11.30
N CYS A 78 -1.97 -9.71 10.36
CA CYS A 78 -0.58 -9.26 10.54
C CYS A 78 -0.50 -7.91 11.26
N LEU A 79 -1.54 -7.08 11.14
CA LEU A 79 -1.66 -5.81 11.87
C LEU A 79 -2.85 -5.83 12.83
N GLN A 80 -2.80 -4.91 13.79
CA GLN A 80 -3.92 -4.45 14.61
C GLN A 80 -4.07 -2.94 14.45
N VAL A 81 -5.26 -2.44 14.79
CA VAL A 81 -5.58 -1.02 14.74
C VAL A 81 -6.24 -0.58 16.03
N GLU A 82 -5.73 0.52 16.59
CA GLU A 82 -6.31 1.20 17.74
C GLU A 82 -6.75 2.60 17.33
N ARG A 83 -7.85 3.08 17.89
CA ARG A 83 -8.35 4.42 17.63
C ARG A 83 -8.16 5.30 18.85
N ASP A 84 -7.52 6.44 18.67
CA ASP A 84 -7.29 7.39 19.75
C ASP A 84 -8.52 8.29 20.04
N ASN A 85 -8.37 9.18 21.04
CA ASN A 85 -9.42 10.10 21.46
C ASN A 85 -9.79 11.15 20.39
N ASP A 86 -8.89 11.43 19.45
CA ASP A 86 -9.12 12.34 18.32
C ASP A 86 -9.74 11.60 17.12
N GLY A 87 -9.95 10.28 17.26
CA GLY A 87 -10.55 9.44 16.26
C GLY A 87 -9.58 9.02 15.15
N ILE A 88 -8.27 9.10 15.38
CA ILE A 88 -7.22 8.68 14.45
C ILE A 88 -6.93 7.19 14.66
N ASN A 89 -6.83 6.47 13.55
CA ASN A 89 -6.45 5.05 13.55
C ASN A 89 -4.93 4.91 13.53
N TRP A 90 -4.41 4.16 14.50
CA TRP A 90 -3.01 3.80 14.68
C TRP A 90 -2.83 2.31 14.40
N TYR A 91 -2.06 1.99 13.38
CA TYR A 91 -1.81 0.63 12.92
C TYR A 91 -0.48 0.14 13.44
N HIS A 92 -0.44 -1.06 14.01
CA HIS A 92 0.79 -1.67 14.48
C HIS A 92 0.81 -3.19 14.21
N SER A 93 2.00 -3.77 14.11
CA SER A 93 2.17 -5.19 13.82
C SER A 93 1.81 -6.05 15.02
N VAL A 94 1.25 -7.23 14.72
CA VAL A 94 0.94 -8.25 15.73
C VAL A 94 2.23 -9.02 16.05
N LYS A 95 2.52 -9.19 17.33
CA LYS A 95 3.68 -9.98 17.80
C LYS A 95 3.47 -11.48 17.63
#